data_AF-A0A932VT19-F1
#
_entry.id   AF-A0A932VT19-F1
#
_cell.length_a   1.000
_cell.length_b   1.000
_cell.length_c   1.000
_cell.angle_alpha   90.00
_cell.angle_beta   90.00
_cell.angle_gamma   90.00
#
_symmetry.space_group_name_H-M   'P 1'
#
loop_
_entity.id
_entity.type
_entity.pdbx_description
1 polymer ?
#
loop_
_entity_poly.entity_id
_entity_poly.type
_entity_poly.pdbx_seq_one_letter_code
_entity_poly.pdbx_strand_id
1 'polypeptide(L)'
;MEKISSFLERFKNLGIPDEKTRYLVADAIWTAVQEKIDVKNISLKNHVVYIKCDSSTKGEIFIKKKKILEIIQTKEGEGSVVIDIR
;
A
#
# COMPACT_ATOMS: atom_id res chain seq x y z
N MET A 1 -15.65 13.65 30.97
CA MET A 1 -14.19 13.76 30.68
C MET A 1 -13.93 12.86 29.49
N GLU A 2 -14.04 13.41 28.28
CA GLU A 2 -13.79 12.64 27.05
C GLU A 2 -12.34 12.18 27.08
N LYS A 3 -12.13 10.86 27.02
CA LYS A 3 -10.81 10.27 27.18
C LYS A 3 -9.94 10.73 26.01
N ILE A 4 -8.72 11.19 26.31
CA ILE A 4 -7.67 11.52 25.32
C ILE A 4 -7.51 10.41 24.26
N SER A 5 -7.81 9.16 24.60
CA SER A 5 -7.88 8.04 23.66
C SER A 5 -8.78 8.29 22.45
N SER A 6 -9.97 8.86 22.64
CA SER A 6 -10.91 9.14 21.54
C SER A 6 -10.44 10.28 20.64
N PHE A 7 -9.64 11.21 21.17
CA PHE A 7 -8.96 12.22 20.36
C PHE A 7 -7.86 11.59 19.52
N LEU A 8 -7.00 10.75 20.11
CA LEU A 8 -5.93 10.04 19.41
C LEU A 8 -6.43 9.05 18.34
N GLU A 9 -7.60 8.43 18.54
CA GLU A 9 -8.25 7.57 17.54
C GLU A 9 -8.64 8.33 16.27
N ARG A 10 -9.00 9.62 16.38
CA ARG A 10 -9.28 10.45 15.20
C ARG A 10 -8.02 10.77 14.39
N PHE A 11 -6.85 10.83 15.03
CA PHE A 11 -5.56 11.03 14.33
C PHE A 11 -5.04 9.76 13.65
N LYS A 12 -5.41 8.56 14.12
CA LYS A 12 -5.04 7.29 13.46
C LYS A 12 -5.60 7.15 12.05
N ASN A 13 -6.71 7.83 11.75
CA ASN A 13 -7.41 7.75 10.46
C ASN A 13 -7.19 8.99 9.57
N LEU A 14 -6.27 9.90 9.95
CA LEU A 14 -5.84 11.02 9.10
C LEU A 14 -4.82 10.61 8.01
N GLY A 15 -4.59 9.30 7.85
CA GLY A 15 -3.81 8.76 6.75
C GLY A 15 -4.51 8.97 5.40
N ILE A 16 -3.70 8.97 4.34
CA ILE A 16 -4.13 9.04 2.94
C ILE A 16 -5.28 8.03 2.71
N PRO A 17 -6.36 8.40 2.01
CA PRO A 17 -7.49 7.50 1.80
C PRO A 17 -7.02 6.19 1.17
N ASP A 18 -7.40 5.07 1.80
CA ASP A 18 -7.01 3.70 1.41
C ASP A 18 -7.18 3.43 -0.10
N GLU A 19 -8.15 4.07 -0.73
CA GLU A 19 -8.39 3.98 -2.16
C GLU A 19 -7.23 4.54 -3.00
N LYS A 20 -6.77 5.76 -2.72
CA LYS A 20 -5.65 6.37 -3.46
C LYS A 20 -4.39 5.51 -3.34
N THR A 21 -4.08 5.03 -2.14
CA THR A 21 -2.93 4.15 -1.90
C THR A 21 -3.06 2.83 -2.67
N ARG A 22 -4.26 2.22 -2.72
CA ARG A 22 -4.47 1.00 -3.51
C ARG A 22 -4.27 1.22 -5.01
N TYR A 23 -4.72 2.35 -5.57
CA TYR A 23 -4.45 2.70 -6.97
C TYR A 23 -2.95 2.90 -7.24
N LEU A 24 -2.25 3.59 -6.35
CA LEU A 24 -0.80 3.78 -6.43
C LEU A 24 -0.03 2.46 -6.39
N VAL A 25 -0.43 1.55 -5.49
CA VAL A 25 0.15 0.22 -5.40
C VAL A 25 -0.08 -0.56 -6.70
N ALA A 26 -1.31 -0.55 -7.23
CA ALA A 26 -1.62 -1.24 -8.48
C ALA A 26 -0.76 -0.73 -9.65
N ASP A 27 -0.61 0.59 -9.75
CA ASP A 27 0.20 1.24 -10.78
C ASP A 27 1.71 0.99 -10.59
N ALA A 28 2.21 0.98 -9.35
CA ALA A 28 3.59 0.64 -9.05
C ALA A 28 3.92 -0.82 -9.39
N ILE A 29 2.99 -1.75 -9.13
CA ILE A 29 3.13 -3.16 -9.51
C ILE A 29 3.13 -3.30 -11.04
N TRP A 30 2.22 -2.63 -11.74
CA TRP A 30 2.22 -2.59 -13.19
C TRP A 30 3.57 -2.07 -13.72
N THR A 31 4.06 -0.96 -13.17
CA THR A 31 5.33 -0.34 -13.59
C THR A 31 6.53 -1.28 -13.36
N ALA A 32 6.58 -1.99 -12.23
CA ALA A 32 7.74 -2.83 -11.88
C ALA A 32 7.68 -4.24 -12.49
N VAL A 33 6.49 -4.83 -12.50
CA VAL A 33 6.26 -6.26 -12.79
C VAL A 33 5.61 -6.46 -14.16
N GLN A 34 4.91 -5.46 -14.71
CA GLN A 34 4.08 -5.58 -15.92
C GLN A 34 2.89 -6.54 -15.74
N GLU A 35 2.50 -6.77 -14.49
CA GLU A 35 1.35 -7.59 -14.11
C GLU A 35 0.18 -6.68 -13.70
N LYS A 36 -1.02 -6.98 -14.21
CA LYS A 36 -2.23 -6.20 -13.89
C LYS A 36 -2.89 -6.76 -12.64
N ILE A 37 -2.85 -5.99 -11.57
CA ILE A 37 -3.56 -6.32 -10.33
C ILE A 37 -4.76 -5.40 -10.16
N ASP A 38 -5.92 -6.01 -10.00
CA ASP A 38 -7.16 -5.30 -9.72
C ASP A 38 -7.09 -4.68 -8.31
N VAL A 39 -7.48 -3.42 -8.18
CA VAL A 39 -7.47 -2.66 -6.92
C VAL A 39 -8.29 -3.36 -5.83
N LYS A 40 -9.31 -4.13 -6.21
CA LYS A 40 -10.11 -4.94 -5.26
C LYS A 40 -9.31 -6.06 -4.57
N ASN A 41 -8.21 -6.49 -5.19
CA ASN A 41 -7.32 -7.52 -4.67
C ASN A 41 -6.22 -6.94 -3.78
N ILE A 42 -6.17 -5.62 -3.63
CA ILE A 42 -5.21 -4.90 -2.80
C ILE A 42 -5.93 -4.43 -1.54
N SER A 43 -5.38 -4.76 -0.39
CA SER A 43 -5.89 -4.34 0.91
C SER A 43 -4.77 -3.69 1.71
N LEU A 44 -5.04 -2.53 2.30
CA LEU A 44 -4.11 -1.87 3.21
C LEU A 44 -4.55 -2.16 4.64
N LYS A 45 -3.67 -2.71 5.47
CA LYS A 45 -3.93 -2.91 6.89
C LYS A 45 -2.69 -2.57 7.68
N ASN A 46 -2.79 -1.58 8.57
CA ASN A 46 -1.68 -1.09 9.41
C ASN A 46 -0.43 -0.79 8.56
N HIS A 47 -0.56 -0.03 7.48
CA HIS A 47 0.58 0.37 6.63
C HIS A 47 1.26 -0.78 5.85
N VAL A 48 0.69 -1.99 5.94
CA VAL A 48 1.09 -3.16 5.16
C VAL A 48 0.08 -3.40 4.06
N VAL A 49 0.57 -3.52 2.84
CA VAL A 49 -0.20 -3.84 1.66
C VAL A 49 -0.28 -5.36 1.53
N TYR A 50 -1.49 -5.89 1.42
CA TYR A 50 -1.78 -7.29 1.16
C TYR A 50 -2.34 -7.44 -0.25
N ILE A 51 -1.76 -8.33 -1.04
CA ILE A 51 -2.13 -8.51 -2.45
C ILE A 51 -2.58 -9.95 -2.68
N LYS A 52 -3.82 -10.11 -3.16
CA LYS A 52 -4.31 -11.40 -3.66
C LYS A 52 -3.89 -11.57 -5.12
N CYS A 53 -2.98 -12.51 -5.36
CA CYS A 53 -2.50 -12.89 -6.69
C CYS A 53 -2.11 -14.38 -6.70
N ASP A 54 -1.85 -14.93 -7.89
CA ASP A 54 -1.32 -16.28 -8.04
C ASP A 54 0.15 -16.37 -7.59
N SER A 55 0.64 -17.60 -7.45
CA SER A 55 1.99 -17.87 -6.94
C SER A 55 3.11 -17.30 -7.84
N SER A 56 2.88 -17.19 -9.15
CA SER A 56 3.88 -16.65 -10.08
C SER A 56 4.04 -15.15 -9.87
N THR A 57 2.92 -14.43 -9.92
CA THR A 57 2.90 -12.97 -9.67
C THR A 57 3.38 -12.63 -8.27
N LYS A 58 3.03 -13.44 -7.25
CA LYS A 58 3.54 -13.27 -5.88
C LYS A 58 5.06 -13.36 -5.82
N GLY A 59 5.65 -14.32 -6.53
CA GLY A 59 7.10 -14.48 -6.62
C GLY A 59 7.77 -13.26 -7.24
N GLU A 60 7.23 -12.75 -8.33
CA GLU A 60 7.78 -11.57 -8.99
C GLU A 60 7.65 -10.28 -8.16
N ILE A 61 6.50 -10.09 -7.51
CA ILE A 61 6.29 -8.97 -6.57
C ILE A 61 7.31 -9.05 -5.43
N PHE A 62 7.56 -10.26 -4.91
CA PHE A 62 8.52 -10.44 -3.82
C PHE A 62 9.95 -10.08 -4.25
N ILE A 63 10.37 -10.53 -5.45
CA ILE A 63 11.69 -10.21 -6.01
C ILE A 63 11.84 -8.70 -6.25
N LYS A 64 10.81 -8.04 -6.78
CA LYS A 64 10.82 -6.61 -7.13
C LYS A 64 10.27 -5.71 -6.02
N LYS A 65 10.05 -6.24 -4.82
CA LYS A 65 9.39 -5.55 -3.70
C LYS A 65 10.05 -4.21 -3.36
N LYS A 66 11.38 -4.19 -3.29
CA LYS A 66 12.14 -2.97 -3.01
C LYS A 66 11.85 -1.88 -4.04
N LYS A 67 11.90 -2.23 -5.32
CA LYS A 67 11.61 -1.31 -6.43
C LYS A 67 10.17 -0.80 -6.39
N ILE A 68 9.20 -1.65 -6.05
CA ILE A 68 7.79 -1.25 -5.91
C ILE A 68 7.64 -0.21 -4.79
N LEU A 69 8.28 -0.44 -3.63
CA LEU A 69 8.26 0.50 -2.52
C LEU A 69 8.91 1.85 -2.88
N GLU A 70 10.06 1.82 -3.59
CA GLU A 70 10.73 3.04 -4.06
C GLU A 70 9.84 3.86 -5.02
N ILE A 71 9.11 3.20 -5.92
CA ILE A 71 8.16 3.86 -6.82
C ILE A 71 7.02 4.51 -6.03
N ILE A 72 6.45 3.79 -5.05
CA ILE A 72 5.36 4.31 -4.21
C ILE A 72 5.82 5.54 -3.43
N GLN A 73 6.99 5.48 -2.79
CA GLN A 73 7.57 6.59 -2.04
C GLN A 73 7.85 7.81 -2.94
N THR A 74 8.36 7.58 -4.16
CA THR A 74 8.63 8.65 -5.12
C THR A 74 7.34 9.35 -5.58
N LYS A 75 6.24 8.60 -5.76
CA LYS A 75 4.97 9.14 -6.26
C LYS A 75 4.14 9.87 -5.19
N GLU A 76 4.35 9.56 -3.92
CA GLU A 76 3.56 10.13 -2.82
C GLU A 76 4.23 11.31 -2.10
N GLY A 77 5.55 11.50 -2.24
CA GLY A 77 6.29 12.42 -1.36
C GLY A 77 6.31 11.93 0.09
N GLU A 78 6.87 12.73 1.02
CA GLU A 78 7.14 12.39 2.44
C GLU A 78 5.91 11.97 3.30
N GLY A 79 4.73 11.78 2.70
CA GLY A 79 3.51 11.31 3.37
C GLY A 79 3.17 9.83 3.16
N SER A 80 3.97 9.08 2.41
CA SER A 80 3.61 7.71 2.02
C SER A 80 3.72 6.73 3.19
N VAL A 81 2.59 6.10 3.54
CA VAL A 81 2.48 5.25 4.72
C VAL A 81 2.57 3.75 4.39
N VAL A 82 3.21 3.38 3.27
CA VAL A 82 3.40 1.96 2.90
C VAL A 82 4.77 1.50 3.37
N ILE A 83 4.77 0.60 4.36
CA ILE A 83 5.98 0.08 4.99
C ILE A 83 6.38 -1.27 4.38
N ASP A 84 5.40 -2.08 3.97
CA ASP A 84 5.63 -3.47 3.56
C ASP A 84 4.56 -3.98 2.57
N ILE A 85 4.91 -5.00 1.78
CA ILE A 85 4.02 -5.68 0.82
C ILE A 85 4.05 -7.20 1.07
N ARG A 86 2.87 -7.84 1.15
CA ARG A 86 2.68 -9.26 1.49
C ARG A 86 1.70 -10.00 0.57
#